data_AF-A0A4Q3HJL8-F1
#
_entry.id   AF-A0A4Q3HJL8-F1
#
_cell.length_a   1.000
_cell.length_b   1.000
_cell.length_c   1.000
_cell.angle_alpha   90.00
_cell.angle_beta   90.00
_cell.angle_gamma   90.00
#
_symmetry.space_group_name_H-M   'P 1'
#
loop_
_entity.id
_entity.type
_entity.pdbx_description
1 polymer ?
#
loop_
_entity_poly.entity_id
_entity_poly.type
_entity_poly.pdbx_seq_one_letter_code
_entity_poly.pdbx_strand_id
1 'polypeptide(L)'
;EKTAKQLFGSVKLPNRGDAEPLGFYAKGCQSGAVALPTDGPTWQAMRLSRNRRWGNPAMISLLEQFSRDAAGLGWGTGILVGDISMPRGGPMPSGHASHQIGLDADIWFTPKPQRPLSPAQREDIPFTSMLDKSKFLTVDSRRWSPTHARLVMQAASYPQVQRVFVNPAIKKKLCETWTGDRSLLGKVRPVYGHDEHFHIRMNCPPGAAGCERQASTPSTDDCNSKALAWWFTKEPWAPPKPADPNKKPVKPRQVMLSNLPKACAAVLSAPSRSEQDATFQGGGQGGGGMAYSPSVPLPAAASSLDTMTDGDMPGPGSDVPLPSPRPSR
;
A
#
# COMPACT_ATOMS: atom_id res chain seq x y z
N GLU A 1 -11.59 26.02 -4.10
CA GLU A 1 -10.20 25.69 -3.68
C GLU A 1 -9.91 24.22 -3.97
N LYS A 2 -8.64 23.85 -4.26
CA LYS A 2 -8.25 22.44 -4.44
C LYS A 2 -8.21 21.74 -3.08
N THR A 3 -8.73 20.51 -3.03
CA THR A 3 -8.62 19.65 -1.83
C THR A 3 -7.18 19.23 -1.57
N ALA A 4 -6.87 18.84 -0.33
CA ALA A 4 -5.55 18.28 0.00
C ALA A 4 -5.22 17.07 -0.91
N LYS A 5 -6.21 16.21 -1.16
CA LYS A 5 -6.09 15.05 -2.05
C LYS A 5 -5.63 15.43 -3.47
N GLN A 6 -6.22 16.48 -4.03
CA GLN A 6 -5.85 16.99 -5.36
C GLN A 6 -4.46 17.64 -5.35
N LEU A 7 -4.12 18.37 -4.29
CA LEU A 7 -2.81 19.01 -4.15
C LEU A 7 -1.70 17.97 -4.07
N PHE A 8 -1.75 17.06 -3.08
CA PHE A 8 -0.72 16.03 -2.93
C PHE A 8 -0.67 15.05 -4.11
N GLY A 9 -1.82 14.65 -4.67
CA GLY A 9 -1.87 13.75 -5.83
C GLY A 9 -1.29 14.34 -7.13
N SER A 10 -1.19 15.66 -7.23
CA SER A 10 -0.57 16.34 -8.38
C SER A 10 0.96 16.37 -8.34
N VAL A 11 1.57 16.19 -7.17
CA VAL A 11 3.02 16.25 -7.00
C VAL A 11 3.65 14.90 -7.36
N LYS A 12 4.71 14.93 -8.18
CA LYS A 12 5.37 13.73 -8.70
C LYS A 12 6.69 13.38 -8.01
N LEU A 13 7.30 14.33 -7.32
CA LEU A 13 8.62 14.18 -6.71
C LEU A 13 8.63 14.65 -5.25
N PRO A 14 9.49 14.06 -4.40
CA PRO A 14 9.65 14.50 -3.03
C PRO A 14 10.26 15.89 -2.98
N ASN A 15 10.13 16.57 -1.85
CA ASN A 15 10.84 17.83 -1.65
C ASN A 15 12.33 17.56 -1.31
N ARG A 16 13.15 18.61 -1.28
CA ARG A 16 14.58 18.53 -0.93
C ARG A 16 14.88 18.51 0.56
N GLY A 17 13.88 18.73 1.43
CA GLY A 17 14.06 18.84 2.87
C GLY A 17 14.46 17.52 3.51
N ASP A 18 14.69 17.57 4.83
CA ASP A 18 15.00 16.39 5.62
C ASP A 18 13.78 15.48 5.78
N ALA A 19 14.06 14.21 6.06
CA ALA A 19 13.05 13.17 6.16
C ALA A 19 12.25 13.30 7.46
N GLU A 20 11.08 13.91 7.37
CA GLU A 20 10.22 14.16 8.54
C GLU A 20 8.77 13.71 8.31
N PRO A 21 8.26 12.78 9.14
CA PRO A 21 6.84 12.47 9.20
C PRO A 21 6.12 13.56 10.01
N LEU A 22 5.10 14.18 9.41
CA LEU A 22 4.42 15.36 9.95
C LEU A 22 2.93 15.07 10.13
N GLY A 23 2.44 15.15 11.36
CA GLY A 23 1.06 14.86 11.76
C GLY A 23 0.80 13.39 12.04
N PHE A 24 -0.45 12.98 11.82
CA PHE A 24 -0.92 11.62 12.07
C PHE A 24 -0.97 10.80 10.77
N TYR A 25 -0.92 9.46 10.89
CA TYR A 25 -0.91 8.52 9.76
C TYR A 25 -2.00 8.75 8.71
N ALA A 26 -3.18 9.26 9.13
CA ALA A 26 -4.32 9.58 8.28
C ALA A 26 -4.65 11.08 8.21
N LYS A 27 -3.75 11.94 8.70
CA LYS A 27 -3.91 13.39 8.72
C LYS A 27 -2.54 14.06 8.83
N GLY A 28 -1.78 14.00 7.74
CA GLY A 28 -0.39 14.42 7.76
C GLY A 28 0.21 14.58 6.37
N CYS A 29 1.54 14.72 6.33
CA CYS A 29 2.36 14.74 5.13
C CYS A 29 3.78 14.23 5.46
N GLN A 30 4.64 14.10 4.45
CA GLN A 30 6.03 13.68 4.60
C GLN A 30 6.95 14.67 3.88
N SER A 31 7.96 15.17 4.59
CA SER A 31 9.11 15.89 3.99
C SER A 31 10.23 14.90 3.66
N GLY A 32 11.05 15.19 2.66
CA GLY A 32 12.28 14.42 2.38
C GLY A 32 12.07 12.92 2.16
N ALA A 33 10.94 12.53 1.57
CA ALA A 33 10.66 11.12 1.33
C ALA A 33 11.70 10.52 0.38
N VAL A 34 12.08 9.27 0.64
CA VAL A 34 12.95 8.48 -0.25
C VAL A 34 12.14 7.37 -0.91
N ALA A 35 12.56 6.99 -2.09
CA ALA A 35 11.89 5.95 -2.86
C ALA A 35 12.49 4.58 -2.56
N LEU A 36 11.66 3.57 -2.29
CA LEU A 36 12.07 2.16 -2.33
C LEU A 36 12.44 1.80 -3.77
N PRO A 37 13.66 1.34 -4.09
CA PRO A 37 14.02 0.89 -5.44
C PRO A 37 12.95 -0.06 -6.01
N THR A 38 12.62 0.08 -7.30
CA THR A 38 11.49 -0.69 -7.87
C THR A 38 11.73 -2.18 -7.83
N ASP A 39 13.01 -2.55 -7.87
CA ASP A 39 13.51 -3.91 -7.78
C ASP A 39 14.62 -3.96 -6.75
N GLY A 40 14.61 -5.03 -5.97
CA GLY A 40 15.76 -5.45 -5.20
C GLY A 40 15.89 -6.97 -5.18
N PRO A 41 16.94 -7.51 -4.55
CA PRO A 41 17.20 -8.95 -4.56
C PRO A 41 16.01 -9.77 -4.07
N THR A 42 15.33 -9.25 -3.04
CA THR A 42 14.25 -9.94 -2.32
C THR A 42 12.94 -9.16 -2.32
N TRP A 43 12.76 -8.17 -3.21
CA TRP A 43 11.47 -7.48 -3.34
C TRP A 43 11.20 -6.96 -4.75
N GLN A 44 9.93 -6.67 -5.04
CA GLN A 44 9.51 -5.83 -6.16
C GLN A 44 8.39 -4.89 -5.72
N ALA A 45 8.48 -3.61 -6.12
CA ALA A 45 7.39 -2.65 -5.94
C ALA A 45 6.30 -2.89 -6.99
N MET A 46 5.04 -2.90 -6.55
CA MET A 46 3.86 -3.15 -7.35
C MET A 46 3.13 -1.86 -7.72
N ARG A 47 2.33 -1.88 -8.79
CA ARG A 47 1.51 -0.72 -9.21
C ARG A 47 2.33 0.57 -9.33
N LEU A 48 3.48 0.49 -10.01
CA LEU A 48 4.46 1.56 -10.18
C LEU A 48 3.81 2.84 -10.72
N SER A 49 2.82 2.71 -11.60
CA SER A 49 2.03 3.81 -12.18
C SER A 49 1.37 4.71 -11.13
N ARG A 50 1.08 4.18 -9.94
CA ARG A 50 0.47 4.94 -8.83
C ARG A 50 1.42 5.96 -8.21
N ASN A 51 2.73 5.80 -8.40
CA ASN A 51 3.78 6.62 -7.80
C ASN A 51 3.72 6.66 -6.25
N ARG A 52 3.60 5.47 -5.63
CA ARG A 52 3.38 5.32 -4.18
C ARG A 52 4.49 4.57 -3.43
N ARG A 53 5.67 4.45 -4.02
CA ARG A 53 6.85 3.76 -3.44
C ARG A 53 7.72 4.66 -2.55
N TRP A 54 7.18 5.77 -2.06
CA TRP A 54 7.91 6.77 -1.29
C TRP A 54 7.65 6.60 0.20
N GLY A 55 8.64 6.83 1.04
CA GLY A 55 8.46 6.74 2.48
C GLY A 55 9.56 7.43 3.27
N ASN A 56 9.44 7.34 4.59
CA ASN A 56 10.53 7.70 5.49
C ASN A 56 11.70 6.71 5.27
N PRO A 57 12.98 7.15 5.31
CA PRO A 57 14.13 6.26 5.19
C PRO A 57 14.09 5.06 6.15
N ALA A 58 13.58 5.23 7.38
CA ALA A 58 13.41 4.14 8.33
C ALA A 58 12.41 3.08 7.84
N MET A 59 11.35 3.50 7.13
CA MET A 59 10.37 2.58 6.53
C MET A 59 10.97 1.81 5.36
N ILE A 60 11.70 2.50 4.48
CA ILE A 60 12.34 1.84 3.35
C ILE A 60 13.40 0.84 3.82
N SER A 61 14.20 1.21 4.81
CA SER A 61 15.17 0.31 5.44
C SER A 61 14.51 -0.92 6.09
N LEU A 62 13.37 -0.74 6.77
CA LEU A 62 12.60 -1.84 7.36
C LEU A 62 12.10 -2.80 6.26
N LEU A 63 11.60 -2.27 5.15
CA LEU A 63 11.10 -3.08 4.03
C LEU A 63 12.21 -3.89 3.37
N GLU A 64 13.41 -3.31 3.18
CA GLU A 64 14.56 -4.04 2.67
C GLU A 64 14.95 -5.19 3.61
N GLN A 65 15.03 -4.94 4.92
CA GLN A 65 15.31 -5.98 5.92
C GLN A 65 14.23 -7.07 5.90
N PHE A 66 12.96 -6.66 5.98
CA PHE A 66 11.83 -7.57 6.02
C PHE A 66 11.75 -8.43 4.76
N SER A 67 12.12 -7.90 3.61
CA SER A 67 12.16 -8.64 2.36
C SER A 67 13.14 -9.83 2.39
N ARG A 68 14.32 -9.64 3.00
CA ARG A 68 15.33 -10.69 3.16
C ARG A 68 14.89 -11.72 4.19
N ASP A 69 14.37 -11.25 5.32
CA ASP A 69 13.87 -12.13 6.39
C ASP A 69 12.70 -12.99 5.89
N ALA A 70 11.79 -12.41 5.10
CA ALA A 70 10.69 -13.13 4.45
C ALA A 70 11.21 -14.24 3.51
N ALA A 71 12.22 -13.96 2.69
CA ALA A 71 12.85 -14.99 1.85
C ALA A 71 13.46 -16.11 2.71
N GLY A 72 14.14 -15.76 3.81
CA GLY A 72 14.70 -16.71 4.78
C GLY A 72 13.65 -17.60 5.48
N LEU A 73 12.40 -17.13 5.61
CA LEU A 73 11.28 -17.93 6.14
C LEU A 73 10.72 -18.95 5.14
N GLY A 74 11.24 -18.97 3.91
CA GLY A 74 10.71 -19.75 2.80
C GLY A 74 9.45 -19.13 2.18
N TRP A 75 9.24 -17.81 2.31
CA TRP A 75 8.09 -17.14 1.68
C TRP A 75 8.14 -17.20 0.15
N GLY A 76 9.32 -17.34 -0.43
CA GLY A 76 9.57 -17.33 -1.86
C GLY A 76 10.93 -16.70 -2.12
N THR A 77 11.10 -15.97 -3.22
CA THR A 77 12.31 -15.16 -3.42
C THR A 77 12.25 -13.80 -2.74
N GLY A 78 11.19 -13.51 -1.99
CA GLY A 78 10.98 -12.17 -1.46
C GLY A 78 9.53 -11.74 -1.35
N ILE A 79 9.32 -10.45 -1.09
CA ILE A 79 8.00 -9.82 -0.93
C ILE A 79 7.61 -9.00 -2.17
N LEU A 80 6.30 -8.88 -2.40
CA LEU A 80 5.74 -7.86 -3.30
C LEU A 80 5.23 -6.70 -2.44
N VAL A 81 5.77 -5.50 -2.67
CA VAL A 81 5.46 -4.29 -1.90
C VAL A 81 4.41 -3.48 -2.65
N GLY A 82 3.28 -3.21 -1.99
CA GLY A 82 2.21 -2.35 -2.49
C GLY A 82 2.47 -0.87 -2.21
N ASP A 83 1.40 -0.15 -1.83
CA ASP A 83 1.47 1.29 -1.59
C ASP A 83 2.24 1.57 -0.27
N ILE A 84 3.18 2.53 -0.30
CA ILE A 84 3.88 3.07 0.88
C ILE A 84 3.33 4.46 1.19
N SER A 85 3.69 5.45 0.37
CA SER A 85 3.12 6.80 0.40
C SER A 85 3.41 7.52 -0.92
N MET A 86 2.70 8.62 -1.17
CA MET A 86 3.02 9.54 -2.29
C MET A 86 4.32 10.32 -2.00
N PRO A 87 4.94 10.98 -3.00
CA PRO A 87 6.27 11.61 -2.85
C PRO A 87 6.39 12.63 -1.71
N ARG A 88 5.28 13.26 -1.32
CA ARG A 88 5.23 14.21 -0.19
C ARG A 88 4.23 13.76 0.89
N GLY A 89 3.89 12.47 0.90
CA GLY A 89 2.84 11.93 1.74
C GLY A 89 1.46 12.51 1.39
N GLY A 90 0.65 12.79 2.41
CA GLY A 90 -0.65 13.44 2.27
C GLY A 90 -1.80 12.52 1.85
N PRO A 91 -3.06 13.02 1.88
CA PRO A 91 -4.23 12.25 1.48
C PRO A 91 -4.13 11.76 0.02
N MET A 92 -4.21 10.44 -0.19
CA MET A 92 -4.10 9.83 -1.52
C MET A 92 -5.36 9.99 -2.36
N PRO A 93 -5.26 10.18 -3.70
CA PRO A 93 -6.38 10.20 -4.67
C PRO A 93 -7.33 9.00 -4.63
N SER A 94 -6.91 7.86 -4.08
CA SER A 94 -7.71 6.64 -4.00
C SER A 94 -7.09 5.63 -3.03
N GLY A 95 -7.88 4.65 -2.59
CA GLY A 95 -7.41 3.53 -1.77
C GLY A 95 -7.41 3.86 -0.28
N HIS A 96 -6.29 4.37 0.22
CA HIS A 96 -5.99 4.39 1.65
C HIS A 96 -6.49 5.66 2.34
N ALA A 97 -7.02 5.49 3.57
CA ALA A 97 -7.25 6.62 4.47
C ALA A 97 -5.96 7.09 5.16
N SER A 98 -4.99 6.19 5.34
CA SER A 98 -3.68 6.47 5.96
C SER A 98 -2.56 6.60 4.91
N HIS A 99 -1.33 6.14 5.17
CA HIS A 99 -0.18 6.27 4.27
C HIS A 99 0.26 7.72 4.01
N GLN A 100 -0.10 8.65 4.89
CA GLN A 100 0.13 10.08 4.63
C GLN A 100 1.49 10.57 5.12
N ILE A 101 2.18 9.82 5.99
CA ILE A 101 3.42 10.27 6.64
C ILE A 101 4.60 9.32 6.38
N GLY A 102 4.54 8.49 5.34
CA GLY A 102 5.66 7.63 4.94
C GLY A 102 6.09 6.54 5.94
N LEU A 103 5.19 6.14 6.86
CA LEU A 103 5.43 5.13 7.91
C LEU A 103 4.45 3.94 7.82
N ASP A 104 3.80 3.80 6.68
CA ASP A 104 2.84 2.74 6.36
C ASP A 104 3.30 2.04 5.07
N ALA A 105 3.12 0.73 4.96
CA ALA A 105 3.24 0.03 3.68
C ALA A 105 2.39 -1.23 3.63
N ASP A 106 1.88 -1.52 2.43
CA ASP A 106 1.19 -2.77 2.15
C ASP A 106 2.15 -3.82 1.62
N ILE A 107 2.01 -5.04 2.12
CA ILE A 107 2.72 -6.22 1.64
C ILE A 107 1.70 -7.23 1.17
N TRP A 108 1.83 -7.67 -0.08
CA TRP A 108 0.90 -8.64 -0.65
C TRP A 108 1.06 -10.00 0.03
N PHE A 109 -0.05 -10.74 0.20
CA PHE A 109 -0.01 -12.17 0.56
C PHE A 109 0.40 -13.06 -0.62
N THR A 110 0.98 -12.48 -1.66
CA THR A 110 1.58 -13.17 -2.79
C THR A 110 3.09 -12.97 -2.74
N PRO A 111 3.89 -14.04 -2.72
CA PRO A 111 5.34 -13.89 -2.69
C PRO A 111 5.90 -13.44 -4.03
N LYS A 112 7.10 -12.87 -4.00
CA LYS A 112 7.85 -12.53 -5.20
C LYS A 112 8.20 -13.83 -5.96
N PRO A 113 7.80 -13.97 -7.25
CA PRO A 113 8.12 -15.15 -8.04
C PRO A 113 9.62 -15.28 -8.32
N GLN A 114 10.06 -16.50 -8.65
CA GLN A 114 11.46 -16.79 -9.00
C GLN A 114 11.95 -15.94 -10.18
N ARG A 115 11.13 -15.89 -11.25
CA ARG A 115 11.35 -14.96 -12.36
C ARG A 115 10.75 -13.60 -12.00
N PRO A 116 11.54 -12.51 -11.97
CA PRO A 116 11.02 -11.17 -11.67
C PRO A 116 9.88 -10.77 -12.61
N LEU A 117 8.86 -10.11 -12.06
CA LEU A 117 7.75 -9.55 -12.81
C LEU A 117 8.20 -8.35 -13.65
N SER A 118 7.74 -8.26 -14.89
CA SER A 118 7.90 -7.06 -15.72
C SER A 118 7.06 -5.90 -15.16
N PRO A 119 7.36 -4.63 -15.51
CA PRO A 119 6.55 -3.49 -15.08
C PRO A 119 5.06 -3.66 -15.42
N ALA A 120 4.72 -4.12 -16.62
CA ALA A 120 3.32 -4.38 -17.02
C ALA A 120 2.65 -5.46 -16.14
N GLN A 121 3.36 -6.57 -15.87
CA GLN A 121 2.83 -7.60 -14.97
C GLN A 121 2.57 -7.06 -13.55
N ARG A 122 3.40 -6.12 -13.08
CA ARG A 122 3.20 -5.47 -11.77
C ARG A 122 2.00 -4.54 -11.73
N GLU A 123 1.49 -4.08 -12.87
CA GLU A 123 0.24 -3.32 -12.98
C GLU A 123 -0.99 -4.23 -13.02
N ASP A 124 -0.88 -5.38 -13.70
CA ASP A 124 -2.06 -6.16 -14.10
C ASP A 124 -2.31 -7.39 -13.22
N ILE A 125 -1.29 -7.94 -12.55
CA ILE A 125 -1.47 -9.15 -11.73
C ILE A 125 -2.55 -8.91 -10.67
N PRO A 126 -3.62 -9.74 -10.62
CA PRO A 126 -4.71 -9.51 -9.68
C PRO A 126 -4.26 -9.84 -8.26
N PHE A 127 -4.91 -9.20 -7.30
CA PHE A 127 -4.75 -9.58 -5.89
C PHE A 127 -5.31 -11.00 -5.65
N THR A 128 -4.67 -11.73 -4.74
CA THR A 128 -5.13 -13.06 -4.31
C THR A 128 -5.64 -13.00 -2.87
N SER A 129 -6.95 -13.11 -2.69
CA SER A 129 -7.56 -13.10 -1.36
C SER A 129 -7.27 -14.40 -0.59
N MET A 130 -6.96 -14.27 0.68
CA MET A 130 -6.79 -15.37 1.63
C MET A 130 -8.11 -15.88 2.20
N LEU A 131 -9.26 -15.33 1.81
CA LEU A 131 -10.57 -15.79 2.28
C LEU A 131 -11.23 -16.75 1.30
N ASP A 132 -11.99 -17.69 1.86
CA ASP A 132 -12.98 -18.45 1.14
C ASP A 132 -14.20 -17.55 0.92
N LYS A 133 -14.36 -17.01 -0.30
CA LYS A 133 -15.43 -16.08 -0.64
C LYS A 133 -16.84 -16.71 -0.55
N SER A 134 -16.95 -18.03 -0.41
CA SER A 134 -18.23 -18.71 -0.18
C SER A 134 -18.67 -18.72 1.28
N LYS A 135 -17.80 -18.31 2.22
CA LYS A 135 -18.03 -18.37 3.66
C LYS A 135 -17.75 -17.03 4.32
N PHE A 136 -18.54 -16.72 5.35
CA PHE A 136 -18.35 -15.51 6.13
C PHE A 136 -17.03 -15.56 6.91
N LEU A 137 -16.16 -14.56 6.70
CA LEU A 137 -14.89 -14.35 7.42
C LEU A 137 -14.10 -15.64 7.69
N THR A 138 -13.93 -16.45 6.67
CA THR A 138 -13.21 -17.73 6.77
C THR A 138 -11.99 -17.69 5.87
N VAL A 139 -10.83 -18.04 6.45
CA VAL A 139 -9.58 -18.19 5.69
C VAL A 139 -9.65 -19.43 4.80
N ASP A 140 -9.28 -19.30 3.53
CA ASP A 140 -9.17 -20.42 2.58
C ASP A 140 -7.93 -21.26 2.90
N SER A 141 -8.14 -22.47 3.43
CA SER A 141 -7.06 -23.40 3.80
C SER A 141 -6.23 -23.90 2.62
N ARG A 142 -6.70 -23.75 1.38
CA ARG A 142 -5.94 -24.11 0.17
C ARG A 142 -4.89 -23.04 -0.17
N ARG A 143 -5.06 -21.81 0.32
CA ARG A 143 -4.18 -20.66 0.04
C ARG A 143 -3.31 -20.33 1.26
N TRP A 144 -3.93 -20.26 2.43
CA TRP A 144 -3.24 -19.91 3.66
C TRP A 144 -2.34 -21.04 4.15
N SER A 145 -1.08 -20.73 4.40
CA SER A 145 -0.08 -21.68 4.90
C SER A 145 0.57 -21.22 6.20
N PRO A 146 1.26 -22.09 6.95
CA PRO A 146 2.06 -21.68 8.11
C PRO A 146 3.10 -20.60 7.80
N THR A 147 3.60 -20.55 6.57
CA THR A 147 4.54 -19.50 6.13
C THR A 147 3.87 -18.12 6.06
N HIS A 148 2.57 -18.04 5.69
CA HIS A 148 1.81 -16.78 5.77
C HIS A 148 1.74 -16.27 7.22
N ALA A 149 1.49 -17.18 8.16
CA ALA A 149 1.47 -16.84 9.58
C ALA A 149 2.85 -16.34 10.06
N ARG A 150 3.94 -17.04 9.71
CA ARG A 150 5.30 -16.61 10.03
C ARG A 150 5.64 -15.25 9.43
N LEU A 151 5.21 -14.97 8.20
CA LEU A 151 5.43 -13.67 7.55
C LEU A 151 4.79 -12.51 8.32
N VAL A 152 3.52 -12.64 8.70
CA VAL A 152 2.81 -11.62 9.49
C VAL A 152 3.46 -11.42 10.86
N MET A 153 3.81 -12.52 11.53
CA MET A 153 4.44 -12.47 12.85
C MET A 153 5.88 -11.93 12.79
N GLN A 154 6.61 -12.20 11.72
CA GLN A 154 7.92 -11.60 11.46
C GLN A 154 7.79 -10.07 11.33
N ALA A 155 6.82 -9.57 10.56
CA ALA A 155 6.57 -8.13 10.48
C ALA A 155 6.23 -7.51 11.85
N ALA A 156 5.44 -8.20 12.67
CA ALA A 156 5.11 -7.72 14.03
C ALA A 156 6.32 -7.75 14.99
N SER A 157 7.30 -8.60 14.73
CA SER A 157 8.47 -8.79 15.62
C SER A 157 9.40 -7.60 15.68
N TYR A 158 9.44 -6.78 14.62
CA TYR A 158 10.32 -5.62 14.59
C TYR A 158 9.90 -4.58 15.66
N PRO A 159 10.84 -4.08 16.48
CA PRO A 159 10.54 -3.06 17.49
C PRO A 159 10.04 -1.75 16.87
N GLN A 160 10.46 -1.45 15.64
CA GLN A 160 10.00 -0.29 14.88
C GLN A 160 8.54 -0.41 14.45
N VAL A 161 8.00 -1.63 14.32
CA VAL A 161 6.60 -1.88 13.92
C VAL A 161 5.69 -1.76 15.12
N GLN A 162 4.69 -0.88 15.00
CA GLN A 162 3.67 -0.66 16.02
C GLN A 162 2.42 -1.52 15.78
N ARG A 163 1.96 -1.61 14.52
CA ARG A 163 0.76 -2.39 14.15
C ARG A 163 0.97 -3.11 12.82
N VAL A 164 0.36 -4.28 12.72
CA VAL A 164 0.19 -5.01 11.46
C VAL A 164 -1.31 -5.20 11.25
N PHE A 165 -1.90 -4.53 10.26
CA PHE A 165 -3.34 -4.67 9.99
C PHE A 165 -3.60 -5.80 9.00
N VAL A 166 -4.57 -6.64 9.36
CA VAL A 166 -5.00 -7.82 8.60
C VAL A 166 -6.52 -7.93 8.64
N ASN A 167 -7.10 -8.73 7.76
CA ASN A 167 -8.50 -9.11 7.85
C ASN A 167 -8.82 -9.78 9.21
N PRO A 168 -10.02 -9.58 9.80
CA PRO A 168 -10.40 -10.25 11.05
C PRO A 168 -10.28 -11.78 11.01
N ALA A 169 -10.60 -12.41 9.88
CA ALA A 169 -10.46 -13.85 9.70
C ALA A 169 -9.01 -14.32 9.81
N ILE A 170 -8.06 -13.54 9.29
CA ILE A 170 -6.62 -13.81 9.39
C ILE A 170 -6.15 -13.69 10.84
N LYS A 171 -6.57 -12.63 11.55
CA LYS A 171 -6.27 -12.47 12.98
C LYS A 171 -6.82 -13.64 13.80
N LYS A 172 -8.05 -14.08 13.54
CA LYS A 172 -8.64 -15.27 14.18
C LYS A 172 -7.85 -16.53 13.87
N LYS A 173 -7.47 -16.75 12.60
CA LYS A 173 -6.66 -17.90 12.19
C LYS A 173 -5.30 -17.93 12.89
N LEU A 174 -4.64 -16.77 13.03
CA LEU A 174 -3.41 -16.64 13.81
C LEU A 174 -3.64 -16.99 15.29
N CYS A 175 -4.70 -16.46 15.90
CA CYS A 175 -5.03 -16.77 17.29
C CYS A 175 -5.21 -18.27 17.55
N GLU A 176 -5.86 -18.98 16.61
CA GLU A 176 -6.16 -20.41 16.68
C GLU A 176 -4.94 -21.30 16.40
N THR A 177 -4.00 -20.87 15.55
CA THR A 177 -2.97 -21.77 15.00
C THR A 177 -1.52 -21.35 15.30
N TRP A 178 -1.30 -20.12 15.77
CA TRP A 178 0.06 -19.65 16.08
C TRP A 178 0.54 -20.23 17.42
N THR A 179 1.63 -20.99 17.34
CA THR A 179 2.30 -21.64 18.49
C THR A 179 3.62 -20.99 18.88
N GLY A 180 4.08 -19.96 18.14
CA GLY A 180 5.28 -19.18 18.50
C GLY A 180 5.01 -18.13 19.57
N ASP A 181 5.87 -17.12 19.68
CA ASP A 181 5.67 -16.03 20.64
C ASP A 181 4.36 -15.28 20.36
N ARG A 182 3.47 -15.28 21.36
CA ARG A 182 2.15 -14.66 21.31
C ARG A 182 2.16 -13.22 21.85
N SER A 183 3.25 -12.77 22.47
CA SER A 183 3.37 -11.39 23.00
C SER A 183 3.17 -10.33 21.91
N LEU A 184 3.52 -10.69 20.67
CA LEU A 184 3.42 -9.81 19.49
C LEU A 184 2.06 -9.85 18.82
N LEU A 185 1.18 -10.81 19.16
CA LEU A 185 -0.15 -10.90 18.54
C LEU A 185 -0.99 -9.65 18.81
N GLY A 186 -0.79 -8.95 19.93
CA GLY A 186 -1.43 -7.67 20.22
C GLY A 186 -1.17 -6.59 19.17
N LYS A 187 -0.04 -6.66 18.45
CA LYS A 187 0.27 -5.77 17.32
C LYS A 187 -0.52 -6.10 16.05
N VAL A 188 -0.97 -7.33 15.89
CA VAL A 188 -1.77 -7.76 14.74
C VAL A 188 -3.23 -7.32 14.97
N ARG A 189 -3.69 -6.35 14.17
CA ARG A 189 -4.97 -5.67 14.37
C ARG A 189 -5.96 -5.99 13.24
N PRO A 190 -7.20 -6.40 13.56
CA PRO A 190 -8.23 -6.61 12.56
C PRO A 190 -8.72 -5.29 11.93
N VAL A 191 -8.82 -5.24 10.60
CA VAL A 191 -9.38 -4.12 9.82
C VAL A 191 -10.16 -4.68 8.61
N TYR A 192 -11.22 -3.99 8.18
CA TYR A 192 -11.94 -4.31 6.94
C TYR A 192 -11.01 -4.48 5.74
N GLY A 193 -11.34 -5.39 4.81
CA GLY A 193 -10.44 -5.73 3.70
C GLY A 193 -9.21 -6.48 4.20
N HIS A 194 -8.00 -6.09 3.77
CA HIS A 194 -6.72 -6.64 4.22
C HIS A 194 -6.64 -8.19 4.20
N ASP A 195 -7.35 -8.80 3.27
CA ASP A 195 -7.32 -10.24 3.00
C ASP A 195 -6.40 -10.61 1.83
N GLU A 196 -5.94 -9.62 1.07
CA GLU A 196 -5.07 -9.77 -0.10
C GLU A 196 -3.65 -9.25 0.16
N HIS A 197 -3.52 -8.38 1.15
CA HIS A 197 -2.30 -7.80 1.67
C HIS A 197 -2.46 -7.59 3.18
N PHE A 198 -1.34 -7.44 3.88
CA PHE A 198 -1.32 -6.87 5.21
C PHE A 198 -0.61 -5.53 5.20
N HIS A 199 -0.99 -4.67 6.14
CA HIS A 199 -0.47 -3.31 6.25
C HIS A 199 0.47 -3.24 7.44
N ILE A 200 1.73 -2.87 7.21
CA ILE A 200 2.71 -2.57 8.25
C ILE A 200 2.62 -1.09 8.61
N ARG A 201 2.50 -0.77 9.90
CA ARG A 201 2.63 0.60 10.43
C ARG A 201 3.75 0.66 11.45
N MET A 202 4.70 1.56 11.23
CA MET A 202 5.78 1.84 12.16
C MET A 202 5.37 2.79 13.29
N ASN A 203 6.15 2.81 14.36
CA ASN A 203 6.16 3.89 15.34
C ASN A 203 6.72 5.17 14.69
N CYS A 204 6.39 6.33 15.27
CA CYS A 204 7.11 7.57 14.97
C CYS A 204 8.61 7.38 15.29
N PRO A 205 9.52 7.70 14.35
CA PRO A 205 10.96 7.61 14.60
C PRO A 205 11.41 8.42 15.82
N PRO A 206 12.46 7.99 16.55
CA PRO A 206 13.04 8.78 17.63
C PRO A 206 13.41 10.19 17.16
N GLY A 207 13.08 11.21 17.95
CA GLY A 207 13.36 12.62 17.63
C GLY A 207 12.40 13.28 16.63
N ALA A 208 11.48 12.55 15.99
CA ALA A 208 10.51 13.12 15.06
C ALA A 208 9.40 13.89 15.79
N ALA A 209 9.67 15.12 16.23
CA ALA A 209 8.76 15.96 17.00
C ALA A 209 7.45 16.30 16.27
N GLY A 210 7.49 16.35 14.94
CA GLY A 210 6.32 16.59 14.10
C GLY A 210 5.39 15.38 13.93
N CYS A 211 5.78 14.18 14.40
CA CYS A 211 5.03 12.95 14.21
C CYS A 211 4.09 12.67 15.39
N GLU A 212 2.79 12.57 15.10
CA GLU A 212 1.77 12.29 16.10
C GLU A 212 1.66 10.78 16.36
N ARG A 213 1.94 10.37 17.61
CA ARG A 213 1.85 8.97 18.02
C ARG A 213 0.39 8.53 18.15
N GLN A 214 0.12 7.30 17.76
CA GLN A 214 -1.14 6.61 18.05
C GLN A 214 -1.05 5.88 19.40
N ALA A 215 -2.21 5.57 19.99
CA ALA A 215 -2.30 4.77 21.21
C ALA A 215 -1.52 3.44 21.09
N SER A 216 -0.97 2.96 22.19
CA SER A 216 -0.25 1.68 22.25
C SER A 216 -1.15 0.50 21.88
N THR A 217 -0.54 -0.60 21.45
CA THR A 217 -1.24 -1.87 21.27
C THR A 217 -1.38 -2.59 22.61
N PRO A 218 -2.37 -3.47 22.76
CA PRO A 218 -2.45 -4.36 23.92
C PRO A 218 -1.14 -5.13 24.10
N SER A 219 -0.73 -5.33 25.35
CA SER A 219 0.39 -6.23 25.71
C SER A 219 0.00 -7.70 25.67
N THR A 220 -1.30 -8.00 25.57
CA THR A 220 -1.85 -9.35 25.42
C THR A 220 -2.07 -9.68 23.93
N ASP A 221 -2.33 -10.95 23.63
CA ASP A 221 -2.56 -11.41 22.25
C ASP A 221 -3.88 -10.90 21.62
N ASP A 222 -4.78 -10.33 22.44
CA ASP A 222 -6.11 -9.85 22.07
C ASP A 222 -7.03 -10.92 21.43
N CYS A 223 -6.72 -12.21 21.62
CA CYS A 223 -7.38 -13.31 20.91
C CYS A 223 -8.75 -13.70 21.50
N ASN A 224 -8.97 -13.47 22.80
CA ASN A 224 -10.24 -13.74 23.48
C ASN A 224 -10.98 -12.46 23.88
N SER A 225 -10.63 -11.32 23.29
CA SER A 225 -11.22 -10.04 23.67
C SER A 225 -12.59 -9.81 23.04
N LYS A 226 -13.41 -9.01 23.72
CA LYS A 226 -14.67 -8.50 23.17
C LYS A 226 -14.44 -7.71 21.88
N ALA A 227 -13.29 -7.05 21.75
CA ALA A 227 -12.93 -6.27 20.56
C ALA A 227 -12.71 -7.16 19.34
N LEU A 228 -12.05 -8.32 19.48
CA LEU A 228 -11.94 -9.28 18.37
C LEU A 228 -13.27 -9.97 18.09
N ALA A 229 -14.00 -10.38 19.13
CA ALA A 229 -15.30 -11.06 18.99
C ALA A 229 -16.34 -10.20 18.23
N TRP A 230 -16.33 -8.89 18.42
CA TRP A 230 -17.22 -7.94 17.72
C TRP A 230 -17.12 -8.06 16.19
N TRP A 231 -15.95 -8.35 15.62
CA TRP A 231 -15.81 -8.51 14.16
C TRP A 231 -16.60 -9.69 13.59
N PHE A 232 -16.96 -10.66 14.43
CA PHE A 232 -17.69 -11.87 14.05
C PHE A 232 -19.18 -11.78 14.37
N THR A 233 -19.67 -10.59 14.75
CA THR A 233 -21.10 -10.31 14.89
C THR A 233 -21.65 -9.69 13.59
N LYS A 234 -22.96 -9.41 13.51
CA LYS A 234 -23.58 -8.85 12.29
C LYS A 234 -23.37 -7.35 12.16
N GLU A 235 -23.22 -6.66 13.28
CA GLU A 235 -23.14 -5.20 13.43
C GLU A 235 -22.07 -4.54 12.54
N PRO A 236 -20.79 -4.99 12.51
CA PRO A 236 -19.79 -4.38 11.63
C PRO A 236 -20.06 -4.53 10.13
N TRP A 237 -20.93 -5.47 9.74
CA TRP A 237 -21.23 -5.80 8.35
C TRP A 237 -22.64 -5.36 7.95
N ALA A 238 -23.35 -4.67 8.87
CA ALA A 238 -24.68 -4.17 8.59
C ALA A 238 -24.60 -3.09 7.49
N PRO A 239 -25.49 -3.13 6.48
CA PRO A 239 -25.55 -2.08 5.49
C PRO A 239 -25.86 -0.74 6.17
N PRO A 240 -25.38 0.38 5.60
CA PRO A 240 -25.74 1.70 6.11
C PRO A 240 -27.27 1.85 6.12
N LYS A 241 -27.80 2.47 7.18
CA LYS A 241 -29.24 2.75 7.27
C LYS A 241 -29.67 3.59 6.06
N PRO A 242 -30.86 3.34 5.49
CA PRO A 242 -31.41 4.19 4.44
C PRO A 242 -31.35 5.66 4.85
N ALA A 243 -31.01 6.53 3.89
CA ALA A 243 -31.04 7.96 4.14
C ALA A 243 -32.46 8.35 4.54
N ASP A 244 -32.59 9.10 5.65
CA ASP A 244 -33.87 9.66 6.06
C ASP A 244 -34.33 10.63 4.95
N PRO A 245 -35.49 10.37 4.30
CA PRO A 245 -35.98 11.21 3.20
C PRO A 245 -36.25 12.65 3.64
N ASN A 246 -36.44 12.90 4.94
CA ASN A 246 -36.67 14.23 5.50
C ASN A 246 -35.37 14.95 5.89
N LYS A 247 -34.22 14.26 5.87
CA LYS A 247 -32.93 14.84 6.24
C LYS A 247 -32.18 15.29 4.99
N LYS A 248 -31.82 16.58 4.93
CA LYS A 248 -30.97 17.11 3.86
C LYS A 248 -29.66 16.30 3.77
N PRO A 249 -29.25 15.81 2.59
CA PRO A 249 -27.99 15.11 2.43
C PRO A 249 -26.82 15.97 2.90
N VAL A 250 -26.07 15.49 3.90
CA VAL A 250 -24.84 16.15 4.33
C VAL A 250 -23.77 15.85 3.29
N LYS A 251 -23.31 16.89 2.57
CA LYS A 251 -22.20 16.73 1.63
C LYS A 251 -20.96 16.25 2.40
N PRO A 252 -20.23 15.23 1.91
CA PRO A 252 -18.99 14.79 2.55
C PRO A 252 -18.02 15.94 2.71
N ARG A 253 -17.53 16.17 3.94
CA ARG A 253 -16.54 17.22 4.20
C ARG A 253 -15.24 16.83 3.50
N GLN A 254 -14.85 17.62 2.50
CA GLN A 254 -13.57 17.44 1.83
C GLN A 254 -12.44 17.92 2.73
N VAL A 255 -11.36 17.14 2.80
CA VAL A 255 -10.15 17.52 3.52
C VAL A 255 -9.41 18.57 2.70
N MET A 256 -9.34 19.79 3.23
CA MET A 256 -8.57 20.89 2.67
C MET A 256 -7.16 20.90 3.24
N LEU A 257 -6.23 21.60 2.57
CA LEU A 257 -4.86 21.75 3.07
C LEU A 257 -4.83 22.39 4.47
N SER A 258 -5.73 23.33 4.74
CA SER A 258 -5.92 23.97 6.04
C SER A 258 -6.37 23.03 7.16
N ASN A 259 -6.80 21.80 6.83
CA ASN A 259 -7.13 20.78 7.82
C ASN A 259 -5.92 19.89 8.20
N LEU A 260 -4.79 20.03 7.52
CA LEU A 260 -3.54 19.29 7.80
C LEU A 260 -2.59 20.12 8.69
N PRO A 261 -1.52 19.53 9.25
CA PRO A 261 -0.49 20.29 9.95
C PRO A 261 0.03 21.46 9.09
N LYS A 262 0.29 22.62 9.72
CA LYS A 262 0.73 23.84 9.02
C LYS A 262 1.96 23.60 8.13
N ALA A 263 2.89 22.75 8.59
CA ALA A 263 4.10 22.38 7.85
C ALA A 263 3.80 21.75 6.48
N CYS A 264 2.63 21.12 6.29
CA CYS A 264 2.27 20.47 5.04
C CYS A 264 2.11 21.44 3.86
N ALA A 265 1.77 22.71 4.12
CA ALA A 265 1.78 23.73 3.08
C ALA A 265 3.20 24.03 2.60
N ALA A 266 4.17 24.12 3.52
CA ALA A 266 5.58 24.32 3.18
C ALA A 266 6.18 23.10 2.48
N VAL A 267 5.81 21.88 2.92
CA VAL A 267 6.21 20.65 2.24
C VAL A 267 5.75 20.63 0.79
N LEU A 268 4.51 21.06 0.49
CA LEU A 268 3.99 21.12 -0.88
C LEU A 268 4.65 22.20 -1.75
N SER A 269 5.05 23.33 -1.18
CA SER A 269 5.67 24.43 -1.94
C SER A 269 7.19 24.28 -2.11
N ALA A 270 7.83 23.44 -1.32
CA ALA A 270 9.28 23.26 -1.35
C ALA A 270 9.81 22.73 -2.70
N PRO A 271 11.05 23.07 -3.09
CA PRO A 271 11.68 22.56 -4.31
C PRO A 271 11.76 21.03 -4.34
N SER A 272 11.61 20.44 -5.52
CA SER A 272 11.68 18.98 -5.71
C SER A 272 13.12 18.45 -5.73
N ARG A 273 13.30 17.24 -5.20
CA ARG A 273 14.49 16.40 -5.40
C ARG A 273 14.21 15.43 -6.55
N SER A 274 15.23 15.13 -7.37
CA SER A 274 15.06 14.15 -8.46
C SER A 274 14.80 12.75 -7.89
N GLU A 275 14.16 11.88 -8.67
CA GLU A 275 13.91 10.51 -8.25
C GLU A 275 15.21 9.70 -8.09
N GLN A 276 16.22 9.97 -8.91
CA GLN A 276 17.54 9.35 -8.79
C GLN A 276 18.18 9.70 -7.45
N ASP A 277 18.23 10.98 -7.09
CA ASP A 277 18.83 11.46 -5.83
C ASP A 277 18.01 11.06 -4.59
N ALA A 278 16.71 10.82 -4.77
CA ALA A 278 15.80 10.43 -3.71
C ALA A 278 15.61 8.91 -3.59
N THR A 279 16.14 8.11 -4.51
CA THR A 279 16.04 6.64 -4.42
C THR A 279 16.99 6.15 -3.33
N PHE A 280 16.45 5.38 -2.39
CA PHE A 280 17.19 4.88 -1.24
C PHE A 280 18.33 3.96 -1.70
N GLN A 281 19.54 4.22 -1.19
CA GLN A 281 20.77 3.53 -1.63
C GLN A 281 21.18 2.35 -0.73
N GLY A 282 20.29 1.92 0.18
CA GLY A 282 20.56 0.84 1.13
C GLY A 282 21.42 1.29 2.32
N GLY A 283 21.11 0.79 3.52
CA GLY A 283 21.89 1.02 4.74
C GLY A 283 23.04 0.02 4.96
N GLY A 284 23.34 -0.84 3.99
CA GLY A 284 24.37 -1.88 4.10
C GLY A 284 24.95 -2.25 2.73
N GLN A 285 26.25 -2.61 2.72
CA GLN A 285 27.01 -3.01 1.55
C GLN A 285 26.24 -4.04 0.69
N GLY A 286 25.74 -3.60 -0.45
CA GLY A 286 24.95 -4.44 -1.35
C GLY A 286 23.98 -3.64 -2.21
N GLY A 287 24.43 -2.48 -2.71
CA GLY A 287 23.66 -1.62 -3.61
C GLY A 287 23.40 -2.32 -4.94
N GLY A 288 22.24 -2.95 -5.05
CA GLY A 288 21.73 -3.57 -6.29
C GLY A 288 20.29 -3.18 -6.60
N GLY A 289 19.75 -2.16 -5.94
CA GLY A 289 18.39 -1.68 -6.19
C GLY A 289 18.35 -0.80 -7.44
N MET A 290 17.51 -1.15 -8.42
CA MET A 290 17.34 -0.31 -9.60
C MET A 290 16.32 0.80 -9.33
N ALA A 291 16.67 2.04 -9.67
CA ALA A 291 15.71 3.13 -9.76
C ALA A 291 14.74 2.86 -10.93
N TYR A 292 13.50 3.34 -10.83
CA TYR A 292 12.58 3.25 -11.95
C TYR A 292 13.11 4.07 -13.11
N SER A 293 13.23 3.45 -14.28
CA SER A 293 13.34 4.16 -15.54
C SER A 293 12.12 3.78 -16.37
N PRO A 294 11.21 4.71 -16.70
CA PRO A 294 10.18 4.39 -17.68
C PRO A 294 10.90 4.00 -18.97
N SER A 295 10.63 2.80 -19.48
CA SER A 295 11.09 2.42 -20.81
C SER A 295 10.47 3.40 -21.80
N VAL A 296 11.28 4.32 -22.34
CA VAL A 296 10.91 5.06 -23.54
C VAL A 296 10.69 4.00 -24.61
N PRO A 297 9.50 3.91 -25.25
CA PRO A 297 9.36 3.05 -26.41
C PRO A 297 10.38 3.51 -27.43
N LEU A 298 11.30 2.63 -27.84
CA LEU A 298 12.15 2.89 -28.99
C LEU A 298 11.21 3.25 -30.16
N PRO A 299 11.47 4.34 -30.91
CA PRO A 299 10.74 4.56 -32.14
C PRO A 299 10.91 3.30 -32.99
N ALA A 300 9.81 2.72 -33.45
CA ALA A 300 9.87 1.59 -34.35
C ALA A 300 10.79 1.98 -35.51
N ALA A 301 11.91 1.26 -35.66
CA ALA A 301 12.78 1.43 -36.80
C ALA A 301 11.93 1.22 -38.06
N ALA A 302 11.91 2.23 -38.92
CA ALA A 302 11.24 2.16 -40.20
C ALA A 302 11.94 1.07 -41.04
N SER A 303 11.36 -0.12 -41.07
CA SER A 303 11.70 -1.13 -42.05
C SER A 303 11.02 -0.74 -43.35
N SER A 304 11.78 -0.12 -44.23
CA SER A 304 11.50 -0.02 -45.66
C SER A 304 11.42 -1.42 -46.27
N LEU A 305 10.28 -1.76 -46.88
CA LEU A 305 10.18 -2.71 -47.98
C LEU A 305 8.89 -2.46 -48.77
N ASP A 306 9.08 -2.49 -50.08
CA ASP A 306 8.22 -2.02 -51.16
C ASP A 306 7.12 -3.03 -51.58
N THR A 307 6.13 -2.46 -52.29
CA THR A 307 5.31 -3.01 -53.41
C THR A 307 4.06 -3.90 -53.19
N MET A 308 2.92 -3.30 -53.64
CA MET A 308 1.83 -3.78 -54.53
C MET A 308 0.84 -4.89 -54.08
N THR A 309 -0.47 -4.61 -54.00
CA THR A 309 -1.45 -4.64 -55.13
C THR A 309 -2.89 -4.28 -54.66
N ASP A 310 -3.66 -3.74 -55.62
CA ASP A 310 -5.08 -3.36 -55.74
C ASP A 310 -6.18 -3.96 -54.85
N GLY A 311 -7.25 -3.18 -54.66
CA GLY A 311 -8.60 -3.68 -54.33
C GLY A 311 -9.56 -2.63 -53.76
N ASP A 312 -10.55 -2.24 -54.55
CA ASP A 312 -11.52 -1.14 -54.36
C ASP A 312 -12.81 -1.56 -53.58
N MET A 313 -13.44 -0.58 -52.89
CA MET A 313 -14.83 -0.49 -52.35
C MET A 313 -15.30 -1.38 -51.15
N PRO A 314 -16.44 -1.06 -50.47
CA PRO A 314 -16.88 0.19 -49.80
C PRO A 314 -17.33 -0.05 -48.31
N GLY A 315 -17.70 1.01 -47.58
CA GLY A 315 -17.94 1.06 -46.11
C GLY A 315 -19.09 0.21 -45.50
N PRO A 316 -19.36 0.31 -44.17
CA PRO A 316 -20.37 1.27 -43.74
C PRO A 316 -20.19 1.90 -42.34
N GLY A 317 -20.86 3.04 -42.15
CA GLY A 317 -21.85 3.24 -41.08
C GLY A 317 -21.41 3.23 -39.62
N SER A 318 -21.38 4.42 -39.05
CA SER A 318 -21.65 4.69 -37.63
C SER A 318 -22.84 3.90 -37.09
N ASP A 319 -22.62 3.06 -36.07
CA ASP A 319 -23.48 2.88 -34.89
C ASP A 319 -22.97 1.68 -34.06
N VAL A 320 -22.22 1.97 -32.99
CA VAL A 320 -21.93 0.99 -31.95
C VAL A 320 -22.32 1.57 -30.59
N PRO A 321 -23.36 1.04 -29.92
CA PRO A 321 -23.79 1.47 -28.60
C PRO A 321 -22.70 1.24 -27.55
N LEU A 322 -22.39 2.27 -26.77
CA LEU A 322 -21.50 2.19 -25.62
C LEU A 322 -22.18 1.40 -24.48
N PRO A 323 -21.49 0.43 -23.83
CA PRO A 323 -22.06 -0.35 -22.74
C PRO A 323 -22.23 0.47 -21.46
N SER A 324 -23.41 0.35 -20.84
CA SER A 324 -23.77 0.98 -19.57
C SER A 324 -22.99 0.40 -18.36
N PRO A 325 -22.69 1.20 -17.33
CA PRO A 325 -22.01 0.74 -16.12
C PRO A 325 -22.83 -0.27 -15.30
N ARG A 326 -22.14 -1.23 -14.69
CA ARG A 326 -22.70 -2.27 -13.81
C ARG A 326 -23.30 -1.65 -12.53
N PRO A 327 -24.50 -2.08 -12.08
CA PRO A 327 -25.07 -1.64 -10.81
C PRO A 327 -24.24 -2.15 -9.64
N SER A 328 -23.96 -1.26 -8.69
CA SER A 328 -23.29 -1.58 -7.43
C SER A 328 -24.21 -2.38 -6.49
N ARG A 329 -23.70 -3.47 -5.94
CA ARG A 329 -24.01 -3.93 -4.57
C ARG A 329 -22.71 -4.19 -3.84
#